data_AF-A0A523EBC6-F1
#
_entry.id   AF-A0A523EBC6-F1
#
_cell.length_a   1.000
_cell.length_b   1.000
_cell.length_c   1.000
_cell.angle_alpha   90.00
_cell.angle_beta   90.00
_cell.angle_gamma   90.00
#
_symmetry.space_group_name_H-M   'P 1'
#
loop_
_entity.id
_entity.type
_entity.pdbx_description
1 polymer ?
#
loop_
_entity_poly.entity_id
_entity_poly.type
_entity_poly.pdbx_seq_one_letter_code
_entity_poly.pdbx_strand_id
1 'polypeptide(L)'
;FNRSGPHRLSEGVRRELIAAIRRSLTYFEEAFGPYPLDYLTVVTLPRRYSQSFLSFITLADTVLPPNVPPGGVEMNWFRATTVAHEVAHQWWGNLIGWSSYRDQWLSEAMANYSAMQFWADTEEGGAAFLAEMSAGWRQQLNQMTPVGRTVESLGPIVLGVRLNSTLASNGYRAIVYRKGAVVLAMLARIVGQRPFGEMMRSLAEVAANRVVSTDTFLKALEHMSGLDLSGFARRYIYGTGIPEVYYDYEISGDPQNGWTIEGEARLVADAVREQAVRTFGERHWDVVRTIRPQGGVEDTALVVPFRIVLDDDRSAGEPDAPHRRPAKQGNLMLRGAGDRFVLKSETRPLSLTLDPRGEVLAGFYSARTQPKKVAALQAENLLIAGDIAGAEASYRRALAAPGVGSDKVAFTLAWMQPSPAQQQRDDALIHLRLARLSLDRGDETLARWEIESAVEILGPDSHALRIERAALEGRIDLRNGAYESAFKGAKKALRLFSPRRQRRYWRLRGWQAQVGSDWLATTDVLAILAVAAFETGHNEELRWALEGAGDRGVDLSVLRPLVGARLGNIEPLR
;
A
#
# COMPACT_ATOMS: atom_id res chain seq x y z
N PHE A 1 15.50 24.63 21.70
CA PHE A 1 15.87 24.32 23.09
C PHE A 1 15.03 25.19 24.00
N ASN A 2 14.01 24.62 24.65
CA ASN A 2 13.13 25.36 25.53
C ASN A 2 13.82 25.53 26.90
N ARG A 3 13.78 26.75 27.46
CA ARG A 3 14.52 27.17 28.67
C ARG A 3 13.81 26.75 29.97
N SER A 4 13.52 25.46 30.13
CA SER A 4 13.07 24.90 31.42
C SER A 4 14.01 23.76 31.79
N GLY A 5 14.47 23.73 33.04
CA GLY A 5 15.44 22.76 33.55
C GLY A 5 14.99 21.29 33.44
N PRO A 6 15.73 20.32 34.00
CA PRO A 6 15.36 18.91 33.91
C PRO A 6 13.99 18.69 34.56
N HIS A 7 12.97 18.49 33.73
CA HIS A 7 11.62 18.14 34.17
C HIS A 7 11.70 16.78 34.86
N ARG A 8 11.70 16.76 36.20
CA ARG A 8 11.45 15.52 36.93
C ARG A 8 10.05 15.06 36.54
N LEU A 9 9.94 13.86 35.97
CA LEU A 9 8.65 13.22 35.71
C LEU A 9 7.79 13.26 36.98
N SER A 10 6.50 13.54 36.81
CA SER A 10 5.55 13.43 37.92
C SER A 10 5.54 11.99 38.45
N GLU A 11 5.25 11.85 39.74
CA GLU A 11 5.21 10.55 40.39
C GLU A 11 4.18 9.60 39.74
N GLY A 12 3.06 10.13 39.25
CA GLY A 12 2.07 9.36 38.49
C GLY A 12 2.64 8.78 37.18
N VAL A 13 3.27 9.62 36.36
CA VAL A 13 3.88 9.18 35.09
C VAL A 13 5.00 8.17 35.34
N ARG A 14 5.79 8.34 36.41
CA ARG A 14 6.84 7.38 36.80
C ARG A 14 6.24 6.01 37.15
N ARG A 15 5.16 5.97 37.94
CA ARG A 15 4.49 4.71 38.29
C ARG A 15 3.87 4.02 37.09
N GLU A 16 3.19 4.77 36.21
CA GLU A 16 2.64 4.24 34.95
C GLU A 16 3.74 3.64 34.07
N LEU A 17 4.87 4.35 33.94
CA LEU A 17 5.99 3.88 33.13
C LEU A 17 6.59 2.59 33.69
N ILE A 18 6.83 2.53 35.01
CA ILE A 18 7.34 1.32 35.68
C ILE A 18 6.34 0.16 35.51
N ALA A 19 5.03 0.42 35.64
CA ALA A 19 4.01 -0.60 35.44
C ALA A 19 4.00 -1.14 34.00
N ALA A 20 4.08 -0.26 33.00
CA ALA A 20 4.15 -0.65 31.59
C ALA A 20 5.42 -1.47 31.28
N ILE A 21 6.57 -1.07 31.80
CA ILE A 21 7.83 -1.81 31.65
C ILE A 21 7.71 -3.20 32.28
N ARG A 22 7.23 -3.30 33.52
CA ARG A 22 7.10 -4.59 34.22
C ARG A 22 6.13 -5.53 33.52
N ARG A 23 4.95 -5.02 33.13
CA ARG A 23 3.95 -5.82 32.42
C ARG A 23 4.47 -6.34 31.08
N SER A 24 5.09 -5.47 30.28
CA SER A 24 5.63 -5.87 28.98
C SER A 24 6.80 -6.84 29.13
N LEU A 25 7.70 -6.62 30.10
CA LEU A 25 8.79 -7.54 30.37
C LEU A 25 8.27 -8.94 30.77
N THR A 26 7.36 -9.02 31.74
CA THR A 26 6.77 -10.30 32.17
C THR A 26 6.07 -11.02 31.01
N TYR A 27 5.26 -10.30 30.22
CA TYR A 27 4.60 -10.88 29.07
C TYR A 27 5.60 -11.42 28.03
N PHE A 28 6.68 -10.70 27.75
CA PHE A 28 7.70 -11.15 26.79
C PHE A 28 8.58 -12.28 27.35
N GLU A 29 8.79 -12.36 28.66
CA GLU A 29 9.45 -13.53 29.27
C GLU A 29 8.62 -14.81 29.09
N GLU A 30 7.30 -14.71 29.23
CA GLU A 30 6.38 -15.81 28.97
C GLU A 30 6.35 -16.19 27.49
N ALA A 31 6.33 -15.19 26.60
CA ALA A 31 6.22 -15.39 25.15
C ALA A 31 7.52 -15.87 24.50
N PHE A 32 8.68 -15.34 24.89
CA PHE A 32 9.96 -15.52 24.19
C PHE A 32 11.05 -16.20 25.03
N GLY A 33 10.77 -16.54 26.28
CA GLY A 33 11.76 -17.09 27.21
C GLY A 33 12.40 -16.01 28.09
N PRO A 34 13.21 -16.41 29.09
CA PRO A 34 13.68 -15.51 30.14
C PRO A 34 14.46 -14.31 29.61
N TYR A 35 14.32 -13.15 30.26
CA TYR A 35 15.13 -11.99 29.96
C TYR A 35 16.62 -12.32 30.24
N PRO A 36 17.55 -11.98 29.33
CA PRO A 36 18.93 -12.50 29.39
C PRO A 36 19.81 -11.96 30.53
N LEU A 37 19.35 -10.96 31.31
CA LEU A 37 20.18 -10.24 32.27
C LEU A 37 19.43 -9.97 33.59
N ASP A 38 20.16 -9.61 34.65
CA ASP A 38 19.56 -9.37 35.97
C ASP A 38 18.96 -7.97 36.16
N TYR A 39 19.23 -7.06 35.22
CA TYR A 39 18.81 -5.65 35.32
C TYR A 39 18.37 -5.08 33.96
N LEU A 40 17.45 -4.13 34.02
CA LEU A 40 17.02 -3.30 32.90
C LEU A 40 16.97 -1.84 33.36
N THR A 41 17.81 -1.01 32.78
CA THR A 41 17.87 0.43 33.06
C THR A 41 17.03 1.18 32.03
N VAL A 42 16.13 2.05 32.50
CA VAL A 42 15.33 2.91 31.63
C VAL A 42 15.57 4.37 31.97
N VAL A 43 15.99 5.14 30.97
CA VAL A 43 16.31 6.57 31.10
C VAL A 43 15.46 7.38 30.13
N THR A 44 15.02 8.56 30.57
CA THR A 44 14.28 9.50 29.74
C THR A 44 15.21 10.57 29.19
N LEU A 45 15.13 10.86 27.88
CA LEU A 45 16.01 11.82 27.21
C LEU A 45 15.23 12.85 26.37
N PRO A 46 15.68 14.11 26.32
CA PRO A 46 15.05 15.19 25.55
C PRO A 46 15.34 15.07 24.05
N ARG A 47 14.68 14.10 23.40
CA ARG A 47 14.80 13.80 21.97
C ARG A 47 13.46 13.34 21.39
N ARG A 48 13.43 13.05 20.08
CA ARG A 48 12.21 12.74 19.31
C ARG A 48 11.97 11.26 19.01
N TYR A 49 12.87 10.37 19.45
CA TYR A 49 12.77 8.93 19.22
C TYR A 49 13.23 8.15 20.46
N SER A 50 12.62 7.00 20.70
CA SER A 50 13.08 6.04 21.72
C SER A 50 14.11 5.08 21.08
N GLN A 51 14.93 4.44 21.91
CA GLN A 51 15.96 3.51 21.44
C GLN A 51 16.25 2.50 22.54
N SER A 52 16.20 1.23 22.18
CA SER A 52 16.54 0.11 23.02
C SER A 52 17.95 -0.39 22.71
N PHE A 53 18.77 -0.51 23.74
CA PHE A 53 20.00 -1.30 23.77
C PHE A 53 19.81 -2.42 24.78
N LEU A 54 20.63 -3.47 24.70
CA LEU A 54 20.60 -4.55 25.68
C LEU A 54 20.79 -3.99 27.10
N SER A 55 19.87 -4.30 28.01
CA SER A 55 19.76 -3.75 29.38
C SER A 55 19.55 -2.25 29.53
N PHE A 56 19.44 -1.48 28.46
CA PHE A 56 19.42 -0.03 28.52
C PHE A 56 18.46 0.59 27.51
N ILE A 57 17.29 1.01 27.98
CA ILE A 57 16.27 1.66 27.17
C ILE A 57 16.31 3.16 27.39
N THR A 58 16.26 3.90 26.28
CA THR A 58 16.15 5.36 26.29
C THR A 58 14.82 5.79 25.71
N LEU A 59 14.00 6.48 26.51
CA LEU A 59 12.67 6.94 26.12
C LEU A 59 12.67 8.43 25.78
N ALA A 60 12.03 8.79 24.68
CA ALA A 60 11.88 10.19 24.27
C ALA A 60 10.87 10.98 25.12
N ASP A 61 11.12 12.26 25.33
CA ASP A 61 10.16 13.20 25.95
C ASP A 61 8.79 13.23 25.25
N THR A 62 8.73 12.93 23.95
CA THR A 62 7.46 12.83 23.20
C THR A 62 6.56 11.68 23.68
N VAL A 63 7.12 10.71 24.39
CA VAL A 63 6.42 9.59 25.05
C VAL A 63 5.93 9.99 26.45
N LEU A 64 6.43 11.12 26.98
CA LEU A 64 6.30 11.57 28.37
C LEU A 64 5.54 12.90 28.57
N PRO A 65 4.68 13.41 27.65
CA PRO A 65 4.12 14.74 27.82
C PRO A 65 3.32 14.85 29.14
N PRO A 66 3.52 15.93 29.92
CA PRO A 66 3.18 15.98 31.34
C PRO A 66 1.68 16.17 31.65
N ASN A 67 0.83 16.47 30.67
CA ASN A 67 -0.57 16.88 30.88
C ASN A 67 -1.56 16.11 30.02
N VAL A 68 -1.58 14.77 30.14
CA VAL A 68 -2.70 13.98 29.66
C VAL A 68 -3.56 13.67 30.88
N PRO A 69 -4.84 14.09 30.92
CA PRO A 69 -5.74 13.69 31.99
C PRO A 69 -5.73 12.16 32.13
N PRO A 70 -5.78 11.61 33.37
CA PRO A 70 -6.06 10.19 33.55
C PRO A 70 -7.31 9.82 32.74
N GLY A 71 -7.17 8.94 31.74
CA GLY A 71 -8.26 8.56 30.83
C GLY A 71 -8.13 9.05 29.37
N GLY A 72 -7.06 9.75 28.99
CA GLY A 72 -6.74 9.97 27.57
C GLY A 72 -6.27 8.68 26.89
N VAL A 73 -7.22 7.82 26.50
CA VAL A 73 -7.00 6.45 25.98
C VAL A 73 -5.91 6.41 24.90
N GLU A 74 -5.93 7.33 23.94
CA GLU A 74 -4.99 7.34 22.80
C GLU A 74 -3.53 7.64 23.18
N MET A 75 -3.28 8.50 24.16
CA MET A 75 -1.90 8.88 24.53
C MET A 75 -1.29 7.91 25.54
N ASN A 76 -2.09 7.37 26.47
CA ASN A 76 -1.66 6.28 27.33
C ASN A 76 -1.31 5.05 26.50
N TRP A 77 -2.10 4.78 25.46
CA TRP A 77 -1.81 3.77 24.47
C TRP A 77 -0.49 4.03 23.73
N PHE A 78 -0.30 5.22 23.14
CA PHE A 78 0.94 5.57 22.44
C PHE A 78 2.18 5.36 23.33
N ARG A 79 2.07 5.72 24.61
CA ARG A 79 3.11 5.51 25.61
C ARG A 79 3.39 4.03 25.86
N ALA A 80 2.39 3.25 26.28
CA ALA A 80 2.62 1.86 26.64
C ALA A 80 2.95 0.98 25.41
N THR A 81 2.46 1.28 24.21
CA THR A 81 2.92 0.64 22.96
C THR A 81 4.38 0.97 22.67
N THR A 82 4.80 2.23 22.85
CA THR A 82 6.21 2.58 22.66
C THR A 82 7.09 1.87 23.69
N VAL A 83 6.67 1.82 24.95
CA VAL A 83 7.40 1.08 26.00
C VAL A 83 7.50 -0.40 25.67
N ALA A 84 6.39 -1.05 25.32
CA ALA A 84 6.38 -2.45 24.94
C ALA A 84 7.26 -2.72 23.70
N HIS A 85 7.26 -1.83 22.70
CA HIS A 85 8.17 -1.90 21.55
C HIS A 85 9.63 -1.90 21.99
N GLU A 86 10.03 -0.95 22.83
CA GLU A 86 11.42 -0.86 23.30
C GLU A 86 11.82 -2.04 24.20
N VAL A 87 10.90 -2.60 24.98
CA VAL A 87 11.17 -3.79 25.80
C VAL A 87 11.26 -5.05 24.94
N ALA A 88 10.43 -5.19 23.90
CA ALA A 88 10.49 -6.32 22.97
C ALA A 88 11.85 -6.42 22.27
N HIS A 89 12.53 -5.29 22.06
CA HIS A 89 13.89 -5.28 21.51
C HIS A 89 14.93 -6.01 22.36
N GLN A 90 14.66 -6.26 23.65
CA GLN A 90 15.57 -7.07 24.48
C GLN A 90 15.75 -8.50 23.92
N TRP A 91 14.74 -9.04 23.23
CA TRP A 91 14.86 -10.27 22.43
C TRP A 91 15.18 -9.94 20.96
N TRP A 92 14.34 -9.12 20.32
CA TRP A 92 14.41 -8.87 18.88
C TRP A 92 15.31 -7.66 18.56
N GLY A 93 16.54 -7.92 18.11
CA GLY A 93 17.52 -6.89 17.77
C GLY A 93 18.70 -6.82 18.74
N ASN A 94 18.49 -7.13 20.02
CA ASN A 94 19.56 -7.18 21.02
C ASN A 94 20.06 -8.62 21.27
N LEU A 95 19.18 -9.54 21.70
CA LEU A 95 19.54 -10.95 21.88
C LEU A 95 19.70 -11.67 20.54
N ILE A 96 18.83 -11.34 19.58
CA ILE A 96 18.84 -11.87 18.21
C ILE A 96 19.10 -10.71 17.26
N GLY A 97 20.30 -10.64 16.70
CA GLY A 97 20.68 -9.61 15.75
C GLY A 97 20.21 -9.88 14.33
N TRP A 98 20.56 -8.99 13.41
CA TRP A 98 20.27 -9.12 11.98
C TRP A 98 21.56 -9.23 11.16
N SER A 99 21.53 -9.96 10.06
CA SER A 99 22.74 -10.27 9.26
C SER A 99 23.24 -9.11 8.40
N SER A 100 22.33 -8.29 7.89
CA SER A 100 22.67 -7.12 7.06
C SER A 100 21.64 -6.00 7.25
N TYR A 101 21.92 -4.79 6.72
CA TYR A 101 20.95 -3.69 6.76
C TYR A 101 19.61 -4.04 6.09
N ARG A 102 19.57 -5.05 5.21
CA ARG A 102 18.35 -5.55 4.56
C ARG A 102 17.49 -6.38 5.50
N ASP A 103 18.08 -6.96 6.53
CA ASP A 103 17.45 -7.85 7.51
C ASP A 103 17.03 -7.11 8.79
N GLN A 104 17.45 -5.85 8.95
CA GLN A 104 17.12 -5.03 10.11
C GLN A 104 15.61 -4.88 10.35
N TRP A 105 14.80 -5.06 9.29
CA TRP A 105 13.35 -5.06 9.42
C TRP A 105 12.84 -6.11 10.40
N LEU A 106 13.51 -7.26 10.55
CA LEU A 106 13.13 -8.28 11.50
C LEU A 106 13.10 -7.71 12.92
N SER A 107 14.10 -6.91 13.31
CA SER A 107 14.16 -6.27 14.64
C SER A 107 12.96 -5.35 14.86
N GLU A 108 12.75 -4.38 13.97
CA GLU A 108 11.73 -3.35 14.14
C GLU A 108 10.30 -3.88 13.95
N ALA A 109 10.10 -4.77 12.99
CA ALA A 109 8.82 -5.39 12.75
C ALA A 109 8.43 -6.34 13.89
N MET A 110 9.37 -7.16 14.40
CA MET A 110 9.10 -8.04 15.52
C MET A 110 8.82 -7.27 16.80
N ALA A 111 9.56 -6.20 17.08
CA ALA A 111 9.29 -5.35 18.24
C ALA A 111 7.90 -4.69 18.14
N ASN A 112 7.55 -4.17 16.96
CA ASN A 112 6.26 -3.52 16.74
C ASN A 112 5.10 -4.54 16.76
N TYR A 113 5.27 -5.73 16.18
CA TYR A 113 4.31 -6.83 16.26
C TYR A 113 4.15 -7.35 17.70
N SER A 114 5.24 -7.50 18.46
CA SER A 114 5.21 -7.92 19.87
C SER A 114 4.48 -6.91 20.74
N ALA A 115 4.72 -5.62 20.51
CA ALA A 115 3.97 -4.56 21.19
C ALA A 115 2.48 -4.62 20.86
N MET A 116 2.12 -4.89 19.59
CA MET A 116 0.72 -5.11 19.22
C MET A 116 0.12 -6.30 19.98
N GLN A 117 0.78 -7.46 20.00
CA GLN A 117 0.25 -8.65 20.69
C GLN A 117 0.13 -8.45 22.21
N PHE A 118 1.11 -7.82 22.84
CA PHE A 118 1.01 -7.43 24.26
C PHE A 118 -0.27 -6.63 24.54
N TRP A 119 -0.63 -5.69 23.67
CA TRP A 119 -1.87 -4.93 23.79
C TRP A 119 -3.11 -5.77 23.49
N ALA A 120 -3.06 -6.63 22.49
CA ALA A 120 -4.17 -7.50 22.12
C ALA A 120 -4.62 -8.36 23.31
N ASP A 121 -3.64 -8.85 24.06
CA ASP A 121 -3.83 -9.88 25.08
C ASP A 121 -4.03 -9.31 26.49
N THR A 122 -3.47 -8.12 26.79
CA THR A 122 -3.46 -7.59 28.17
C THR A 122 -4.47 -6.49 28.44
N GLU A 123 -5.15 -5.95 27.41
CA GLU A 123 -5.95 -4.74 27.52
C GLU A 123 -7.35 -4.94 26.94
N GLU A 124 -8.36 -4.41 27.65
CA GLU A 124 -9.76 -4.54 27.23
C GLU A 124 -9.99 -3.80 25.90
N GLY A 125 -10.53 -4.52 24.91
CA GLY A 125 -10.73 -3.97 23.56
C GLY A 125 -9.45 -3.87 22.72
N GLY A 126 -8.29 -4.30 23.23
CA GLY A 126 -6.99 -4.21 22.53
C GLY A 126 -7.02 -4.83 21.13
N ALA A 127 -7.64 -6.00 20.97
CA ALA A 127 -7.75 -6.67 19.68
C ALA A 127 -8.52 -5.84 18.61
N ALA A 128 -9.58 -5.13 19.01
CA ALA A 128 -10.34 -4.29 18.07
C ALA A 128 -9.50 -3.06 17.65
N PHE A 129 -8.84 -2.44 18.61
CA PHE A 129 -7.97 -1.29 18.38
C PHE A 129 -6.80 -1.61 17.43
N LEU A 130 -6.17 -2.78 17.56
CA LEU A 130 -5.08 -3.19 16.67
C LEU A 130 -5.53 -3.43 15.22
N ALA A 131 -6.77 -3.90 15.04
CA ALA A 131 -7.34 -4.05 13.71
C ALA A 131 -7.53 -2.67 13.06
N GLU A 132 -8.06 -1.69 13.81
CA GLU A 132 -8.20 -0.29 13.35
C GLU A 132 -6.84 0.34 13.01
N MET A 133 -5.82 0.10 13.84
CA MET A 133 -4.46 0.55 13.55
C MET A 133 -3.90 -0.05 12.27
N SER A 134 -4.07 -1.35 12.08
CA SER A 134 -3.59 -2.07 10.88
C SER A 134 -4.24 -1.49 9.63
N ALA A 135 -5.54 -1.20 9.69
CA ALA A 135 -6.25 -0.50 8.62
C ALA A 135 -5.69 0.92 8.37
N GLY A 136 -5.43 1.68 9.44
CA GLY A 136 -4.81 3.01 9.34
C GLY A 136 -3.40 2.96 8.74
N TRP A 137 -2.62 1.93 9.05
CA TRP A 137 -1.30 1.72 8.44
C TRP A 137 -1.41 1.34 6.97
N ARG A 138 -2.35 0.48 6.58
CA ARG A 138 -2.65 0.20 5.17
C ARG A 138 -3.03 1.47 4.41
N GLN A 139 -3.86 2.33 5.01
CA GLN A 139 -4.20 3.62 4.41
C GLN A 139 -2.96 4.51 4.21
N GLN A 140 -2.07 4.57 5.19
CA GLN A 140 -0.80 5.32 5.07
C GLN A 140 0.12 4.77 3.99
N LEU A 141 0.18 3.45 3.85
CA LEU A 141 0.93 2.78 2.79
C LEU A 141 0.41 3.15 1.39
N ASN A 142 -0.90 3.42 1.26
CA ASN A 142 -1.54 3.91 0.04
C ASN A 142 -1.45 5.43 -0.18
N GLN A 143 -0.89 6.20 0.75
CA GLN A 143 -0.76 7.64 0.57
C GLN A 143 0.23 7.96 -0.55
N MET A 144 -0.13 8.93 -1.39
CA MET A 144 0.74 9.41 -2.46
C MET A 144 1.86 10.29 -1.89
N THR A 145 3.08 9.98 -2.28
CA THR A 145 4.27 10.78 -2.01
C THR A 145 4.35 11.96 -2.99
N PRO A 146 5.17 12.99 -2.69
CA PRO A 146 5.36 14.12 -3.59
C PRO A 146 5.91 13.75 -4.98
N VAL A 147 6.54 12.58 -5.10
CA VAL A 147 7.08 12.01 -6.36
C VAL A 147 6.08 11.15 -7.15
N GLY A 148 4.81 11.15 -6.74
CA GLY A 148 3.74 10.48 -7.48
C GLY A 148 3.69 8.97 -7.31
N ARG A 149 4.36 8.43 -6.27
CA ARG A 149 4.33 7.01 -5.89
C ARG A 149 3.55 6.83 -4.59
N THR A 150 2.86 5.72 -4.38
CA THR A 150 2.38 5.39 -3.03
C THR A 150 3.57 5.15 -2.10
N VAL A 151 3.40 5.39 -0.79
CA VAL A 151 4.46 5.12 0.19
C VAL A 151 4.94 3.68 0.08
N GLU A 152 4.04 2.72 -0.03
CA GLU A 152 4.38 1.31 -0.13
C GLU A 152 5.23 1.01 -1.37
N SER A 153 4.90 1.63 -2.50
CA SER A 153 5.60 1.36 -3.76
C SER A 153 7.05 1.85 -3.77
N LEU A 154 7.50 2.62 -2.76
CA LEU A 154 8.87 3.14 -2.69
C LEU A 154 9.93 2.03 -2.67
N GLY A 155 9.60 0.86 -2.14
CA GLY A 155 10.46 -0.30 -2.17
C GLY A 155 10.02 -1.41 -1.20
N PRO A 156 10.58 -2.62 -1.35
CA PRO A 156 10.25 -3.76 -0.51
C PRO A 156 10.74 -3.55 0.93
N ILE A 157 10.23 -4.36 1.86
CA ILE A 157 10.61 -4.29 3.29
C ILE A 157 12.13 -4.46 3.45
N VAL A 158 12.71 -5.39 2.68
CA VAL A 158 14.16 -5.68 2.68
C VAL A 158 15.02 -4.57 2.06
N LEU A 159 14.43 -3.47 1.59
CA LEU A 159 15.20 -2.27 1.24
C LEU A 159 15.77 -1.59 2.50
N GLY A 160 15.15 -1.83 3.67
CA GLY A 160 15.67 -1.44 4.98
C GLY A 160 15.91 0.07 5.08
N VAL A 161 17.03 0.46 5.70
CA VAL A 161 17.42 1.86 5.91
C VAL A 161 17.46 2.72 4.64
N ARG A 162 17.58 2.12 3.45
CA ARG A 162 17.54 2.85 2.16
C ARG A 162 16.16 3.44 1.83
N LEU A 163 15.13 3.06 2.58
CA LEU A 163 13.81 3.70 2.54
C LEU A 163 13.79 5.09 3.20
N ASN A 164 14.84 5.47 3.93
CA ASN A 164 15.03 6.84 4.38
C ASN A 164 15.46 7.71 3.20
N SER A 165 14.51 8.49 2.68
CA SER A 165 14.74 9.40 1.58
C SER A 165 14.09 10.76 1.86
N THR A 166 14.68 11.82 1.32
CA THR A 166 14.06 13.16 1.34
C THR A 166 12.75 13.21 0.56
N LEU A 167 12.52 12.24 -0.32
CA LEU A 167 11.30 12.07 -1.10
C LEU A 167 10.14 11.49 -0.29
N ALA A 168 10.48 10.79 0.79
CA ALA A 168 9.52 10.12 1.66
C ALA A 168 10.14 9.96 3.04
N SER A 169 10.11 11.04 3.83
CA SER A 169 10.70 11.09 5.16
C SER A 169 10.10 10.08 6.15
N ASN A 170 8.94 9.51 5.83
CA ASN A 170 8.27 8.47 6.62
C ASN A 170 8.33 7.06 5.98
N GLY A 171 9.03 6.89 4.86
CA GLY A 171 9.06 5.61 4.11
C GLY A 171 9.59 4.45 4.96
N TYR A 172 10.72 4.64 5.64
CA TYR A 172 11.30 3.65 6.55
C TYR A 172 10.31 3.24 7.64
N ARG A 173 9.70 4.21 8.35
CA ARG A 173 8.74 3.90 9.42
C ARG A 173 7.47 3.21 8.90
N ALA A 174 6.95 3.65 7.76
CA ALA A 174 5.74 3.05 7.19
C ALA A 174 5.97 1.62 6.69
N ILE A 175 7.09 1.34 6.05
CA ILE A 175 7.34 0.03 5.45
C ILE A 175 8.03 -0.92 6.44
N VAL A 176 9.11 -0.50 7.08
CA VAL A 176 9.91 -1.40 7.93
C VAL A 176 9.18 -1.73 9.23
N TYR A 177 8.54 -0.76 9.88
CA TYR A 177 7.85 -0.98 11.16
C TYR A 177 6.41 -1.44 10.94
N ARG A 178 5.63 -0.64 10.19
CA ARG A 178 4.17 -0.85 10.10
C ARG A 178 3.83 -1.99 9.14
N LYS A 179 4.23 -1.90 7.86
CA LYS A 179 4.05 -3.01 6.90
C LYS A 179 4.69 -4.29 7.46
N GLY A 180 5.91 -4.22 7.98
CA GLY A 180 6.59 -5.34 8.63
C GLY A 180 5.77 -6.03 9.72
N ALA A 181 5.20 -5.28 10.67
CA ALA A 181 4.37 -5.84 11.72
C ALA A 181 3.07 -6.48 11.20
N VAL A 182 2.42 -5.87 10.20
CA VAL A 182 1.22 -6.48 9.58
C VAL A 182 1.58 -7.74 8.80
N VAL A 183 2.75 -7.78 8.14
CA VAL A 183 3.26 -8.99 7.47
C VAL A 183 3.48 -10.12 8.48
N LEU A 184 4.02 -9.83 9.67
CA LEU A 184 4.14 -10.82 10.74
C LEU A 184 2.77 -11.27 11.26
N ALA A 185 1.80 -10.37 11.42
CA ALA A 185 0.43 -10.73 11.80
C ALA A 185 -0.27 -11.60 10.73
N MET A 186 0.02 -11.38 9.45
CA MET A 186 -0.45 -12.22 8.35
C MET A 186 0.21 -13.61 8.38
N LEU A 187 1.52 -13.70 8.65
CA LEU A 187 2.21 -14.98 8.85
C LEU A 187 1.63 -15.75 10.04
N ALA A 188 1.41 -15.09 11.17
CA ALA A 188 0.79 -15.69 12.35
C ALA A 188 -0.62 -16.22 12.04
N ARG A 189 -1.36 -15.57 11.14
CA ARG A 189 -2.68 -16.05 10.71
C ARG A 189 -2.61 -17.23 9.74
N ILE A 190 -1.61 -17.28 8.87
CA ILE A 190 -1.35 -18.41 7.96
C ILE A 190 -0.95 -19.66 8.75
N VAL A 191 -0.03 -19.50 9.72
CA VAL A 191 0.47 -20.60 10.56
C VAL A 191 -0.52 -20.98 11.67
N GLY A 192 -1.31 -20.01 12.14
CA GLY A 192 -2.12 -20.10 13.36
C GLY A 192 -1.44 -19.38 14.52
N GLN A 193 -2.20 -18.56 15.26
CA GLN A 193 -1.64 -17.65 16.27
C GLN A 193 -0.82 -18.36 17.35
N ARG A 194 -1.36 -19.44 17.91
CA ARG A 194 -0.67 -20.22 18.95
C ARG A 194 0.58 -20.93 18.42
N PRO A 195 0.52 -21.74 17.33
CA PRO A 195 1.72 -22.32 16.75
C PRO A 195 2.78 -21.28 16.37
N PHE A 196 2.37 -20.12 15.85
CA PHE A 196 3.31 -19.03 15.53
C PHE A 196 3.99 -18.48 16.79
N GLY A 197 3.27 -18.28 17.89
CA GLY A 197 3.85 -17.90 19.18
C GLY A 197 4.87 -18.91 19.70
N GLU A 198 4.54 -20.21 19.64
CA GLU A 198 5.44 -21.31 20.01
C GLU A 198 6.71 -21.34 19.13
N MET A 199 6.57 -21.04 17.83
CA MET A 199 7.70 -20.88 16.92
C MET A 199 8.57 -19.66 17.26
N MET A 200 7.97 -18.53 17.63
CA MET A 200 8.73 -17.33 18.03
C MET A 200 9.54 -17.59 19.30
N ARG A 201 8.97 -18.31 20.27
CA ARG A 201 9.68 -18.78 21.46
C ARG A 201 10.87 -19.65 21.10
N SER A 202 10.63 -20.67 20.27
CA SER A 202 11.67 -21.61 19.83
C SER A 202 12.80 -20.90 19.08
N LEU A 203 12.45 -19.93 18.22
CA LEU A 203 13.43 -19.08 17.53
C LEU A 203 14.24 -18.24 18.51
N ALA A 204 13.59 -17.65 19.52
CA ALA A 204 14.29 -16.84 20.51
C ALA A 204 15.32 -17.65 21.32
N GLU A 205 14.98 -18.89 21.66
CA GLU A 205 15.89 -19.81 22.35
C GLU A 205 17.06 -20.25 21.46
N VAL A 206 16.79 -20.69 20.22
CA VAL A 206 17.82 -21.25 19.32
C VAL A 206 18.72 -20.17 18.71
N ALA A 207 18.16 -19.00 18.40
CA ALA A 207 18.88 -17.90 17.77
C ALA A 207 19.53 -16.93 18.77
N ALA A 208 19.43 -17.20 20.08
CA ALA A 208 20.06 -16.38 21.11
C ALA A 208 21.56 -16.16 20.83
N ASN A 209 22.00 -14.90 20.90
CA ASN A 209 23.36 -14.44 20.61
C ASN A 209 23.82 -14.69 19.16
N ARG A 210 22.88 -14.80 18.20
CA ARG A 210 23.18 -14.95 16.77
C ARG A 210 22.57 -13.82 15.97
N VAL A 211 23.06 -13.66 14.75
CA VAL A 211 22.42 -12.83 13.73
C VAL A 211 21.57 -13.70 12.81
N VAL A 212 20.40 -13.20 12.43
CA VAL A 212 19.45 -13.90 11.55
C VAL A 212 19.27 -13.10 10.27
N SER A 213 19.26 -13.78 9.12
CA SER A 213 18.88 -13.18 7.83
C SER A 213 17.40 -13.41 7.57
N THR A 214 16.80 -12.61 6.69
CA THR A 214 15.41 -12.78 6.26
C THR A 214 15.17 -14.19 5.70
N ASP A 215 16.10 -14.70 4.88
CA ASP A 215 16.03 -16.05 4.33
C ASP A 215 16.13 -17.14 5.41
N THR A 216 17.01 -16.95 6.40
CA THR A 216 17.13 -17.88 7.54
C THR A 216 15.85 -17.92 8.37
N PHE A 217 15.26 -16.76 8.64
CA PHE A 217 14.00 -16.64 9.37
C PHE A 217 12.86 -17.36 8.63
N LEU A 218 12.71 -17.09 7.33
CA LEU A 218 11.67 -17.73 6.51
C LEU A 218 11.85 -19.24 6.45
N LYS A 219 13.06 -19.74 6.18
CA LYS A 219 13.35 -21.18 6.15
C LYS A 219 13.07 -21.86 7.49
N ALA A 220 13.34 -21.19 8.60
CA ALA A 220 13.02 -21.73 9.92
C ALA A 220 11.50 -21.84 10.12
N LEU A 221 10.73 -20.83 9.70
CA LEU A 221 9.27 -20.90 9.73
C LEU A 221 8.73 -22.00 8.83
N GLU A 222 9.24 -22.14 7.61
CA GLU A 222 8.85 -23.22 6.68
C GLU A 222 9.16 -24.59 7.29
N HIS A 223 10.33 -24.75 7.91
CA HIS A 223 10.72 -26.00 8.57
C HIS A 223 9.80 -26.36 9.74
N MET A 224 9.45 -25.39 10.60
CA MET A 224 8.60 -25.62 11.78
C MET A 224 7.11 -25.80 11.41
N SER A 225 6.63 -25.11 10.37
CA SER A 225 5.21 -25.12 9.98
C SER A 225 4.87 -26.15 8.91
N GLY A 226 5.86 -26.59 8.11
CA GLY A 226 5.64 -27.41 6.92
C GLY A 226 4.99 -26.66 5.74
N LEU A 227 4.85 -25.33 5.84
CA LEU A 227 4.25 -24.50 4.78
C LEU A 227 5.34 -23.99 3.82
N ASP A 228 4.99 -23.84 2.54
CA ASP A 228 5.77 -23.07 1.57
C ASP A 228 5.40 -21.59 1.70
N LEU A 229 6.37 -20.76 2.11
CA LEU A 229 6.19 -19.32 2.31
C LEU A 229 6.77 -18.51 1.15
N SER A 230 7.25 -19.16 0.08
CA SER A 230 7.97 -18.50 -1.00
C SER A 230 7.09 -17.49 -1.75
N GLY A 231 5.84 -17.83 -2.07
CA GLY A 231 4.89 -16.92 -2.71
C GLY A 231 4.52 -15.73 -1.82
N PHE A 232 4.27 -16.00 -0.53
CA PHE A 232 4.04 -14.97 0.46
C PHE A 232 5.22 -14.01 0.59
N ALA A 233 6.44 -14.52 0.71
CA ALA A 233 7.66 -13.74 0.84
C ALA A 233 7.94 -12.91 -0.41
N ARG A 234 7.80 -13.51 -1.61
CA ARG A 234 7.93 -12.80 -2.89
C ARG A 234 7.03 -11.57 -2.95
N ARG A 235 5.78 -11.69 -2.49
CA ARG A 235 4.81 -10.60 -2.56
C ARG A 235 5.00 -9.56 -1.45
N TYR A 236 5.07 -9.98 -0.20
CA TYR A 236 4.96 -9.05 0.93
C TYR A 236 6.29 -8.59 1.50
N ILE A 237 7.36 -9.37 1.33
CA ILE A 237 8.70 -9.08 1.89
C ILE A 237 9.63 -8.53 0.80
N TYR A 238 9.74 -9.26 -0.31
CA TYR A 238 10.61 -8.93 -1.44
C TYR A 238 9.94 -8.04 -2.49
N GLY A 239 8.62 -7.98 -2.48
CA GLY A 239 7.80 -7.24 -3.44
C GLY A 239 7.32 -5.88 -2.94
N THR A 240 6.69 -5.17 -3.87
CA THR A 240 5.96 -3.92 -3.65
C THR A 240 4.55 -4.05 -4.22
N GLY A 241 3.69 -3.12 -3.87
CA GLY A 241 2.27 -3.08 -4.18
C GLY A 241 1.43 -3.56 -3.01
N ILE A 242 0.24 -2.96 -2.86
CA ILE A 242 -0.83 -3.55 -2.06
C ILE A 242 -1.75 -4.30 -3.05
N PRO A 243 -1.84 -5.64 -2.99
CA PRO A 243 -2.76 -6.40 -3.83
C PRO A 243 -4.21 -5.90 -3.74
N GLU A 244 -4.93 -6.02 -4.83
CA GLU A 244 -6.39 -5.86 -4.86
C GLU A 244 -7.04 -7.22 -5.13
N VAL A 245 -8.07 -7.54 -4.36
CA VAL A 245 -8.90 -8.74 -4.49
C VAL A 245 -10.30 -8.28 -4.80
N TYR A 246 -10.88 -8.81 -5.88
CA TYR A 246 -12.31 -8.65 -6.15
C TYR A 246 -13.01 -9.99 -5.97
N TYR A 247 -14.26 -9.94 -5.50
CA TYR A 247 -15.05 -11.14 -5.30
C TYR A 247 -16.52 -10.92 -5.62
N ASP A 248 -17.18 -12.03 -5.93
CA ASP A 248 -18.63 -12.10 -6.05
C ASP A 248 -19.14 -13.37 -5.37
N TYR A 249 -20.41 -13.38 -4.98
CA TYR A 249 -21.03 -14.53 -4.33
C TYR A 249 -22.53 -14.56 -4.58
N GLU A 250 -23.12 -15.74 -4.44
CA GLU A 250 -24.56 -15.98 -4.43
C GLU A 250 -24.97 -16.62 -3.11
N ILE A 251 -26.18 -16.29 -2.65
CA ILE A 251 -26.79 -16.88 -1.45
C ILE A 251 -27.95 -17.76 -1.93
N SER A 252 -27.91 -19.04 -1.59
CA SER A 252 -28.94 -20.02 -1.92
C SER A 252 -29.33 -20.84 -0.69
N GLY A 253 -30.44 -21.56 -0.78
CA GLY A 253 -30.96 -22.41 0.29
C GLY A 253 -32.28 -21.93 0.86
N ASP A 254 -32.69 -22.56 1.96
CA ASP A 254 -34.00 -22.37 2.57
C ASP A 254 -33.97 -22.72 4.07
N PRO A 255 -35.01 -22.36 4.86
CA PRO A 255 -35.03 -22.63 6.28
C PRO A 255 -34.98 -24.12 6.69
N GLN A 256 -35.35 -25.06 5.81
CA GLN A 256 -35.35 -26.50 6.10
C GLN A 256 -33.99 -27.14 5.81
N ASN A 257 -33.33 -26.74 4.72
CA ASN A 257 -32.06 -27.32 4.26
C ASN A 257 -30.83 -26.50 4.67
N GLY A 258 -31.04 -25.34 5.29
CA GLY A 258 -29.99 -24.37 5.59
C GLY A 258 -29.61 -23.55 4.36
N TRP A 259 -28.69 -22.61 4.59
CA TRP A 259 -28.25 -21.64 3.59
C TRP A 259 -26.79 -21.82 3.22
N THR A 260 -26.47 -21.54 1.97
CA THR A 260 -25.12 -21.61 1.42
C THR A 260 -24.75 -20.28 0.76
N ILE A 261 -23.52 -19.83 0.99
CA ILE A 261 -22.88 -18.73 0.26
C ILE A 261 -21.81 -19.34 -0.63
N GLU A 262 -22.02 -19.31 -1.94
CA GLU A 262 -21.05 -19.77 -2.93
C GLU A 262 -20.45 -18.56 -3.62
N GLY A 263 -19.13 -18.49 -3.73
CA GLY A 263 -18.49 -17.34 -4.35
C GLY A 263 -17.12 -17.62 -4.90
N GLU A 264 -16.58 -16.61 -5.57
CA GLU A 264 -15.25 -16.64 -6.17
C GLU A 264 -14.55 -15.32 -5.84
N ALA A 265 -13.33 -15.43 -5.32
CA ALA A 265 -12.46 -14.28 -5.06
C ALA A 265 -11.22 -14.39 -5.93
N ARG A 266 -10.83 -13.29 -6.57
CA ARG A 266 -9.69 -13.23 -7.49
C ARG A 266 -8.73 -12.12 -7.11
N LEU A 267 -7.45 -12.44 -7.15
CA LEU A 267 -6.38 -11.45 -7.02
C LEU A 267 -6.18 -10.77 -8.37
N VAL A 268 -6.01 -9.46 -8.36
CA VAL A 268 -5.53 -8.75 -9.54
C VAL A 268 -4.07 -9.13 -9.76
N ALA A 269 -3.73 -9.61 -10.96
CA ALA A 269 -2.39 -10.05 -11.26
C ALA A 269 -1.37 -8.90 -11.17
N ASP A 270 -0.13 -9.24 -10.82
CA ASP A 270 0.96 -8.29 -10.92
C ASP A 270 1.42 -8.16 -12.36
N ALA A 271 1.86 -6.98 -12.74
CA ALA A 271 2.43 -6.74 -14.06
C ALA A 271 3.50 -5.66 -14.03
N VAL A 272 4.54 -5.91 -14.81
CA VAL A 272 5.53 -4.89 -15.17
C VAL A 272 4.96 -4.07 -16.32
N ARG A 273 4.97 -2.75 -16.16
CA ARG A 273 4.58 -1.81 -17.21
C ARG A 273 5.85 -1.12 -17.69
N GLU A 274 6.22 -1.37 -18.93
CA GLU A 274 7.43 -0.82 -19.56
C GLU A 274 7.02 0.28 -20.54
N GLN A 275 7.65 1.45 -20.46
CA GLN A 275 7.45 2.53 -21.40
C GLN A 275 8.61 2.59 -22.39
N ALA A 276 8.31 2.88 -23.65
CA ALA A 276 9.32 3.07 -24.68
C ALA A 276 8.96 4.22 -25.61
N VAL A 277 9.97 5.01 -25.97
CA VAL A 277 9.87 5.91 -27.12
C VAL A 277 10.07 5.07 -28.38
N ARG A 278 9.18 5.22 -29.35
CA ARG A 278 9.23 4.52 -30.64
C ARG A 278 8.97 5.50 -31.78
N THR A 279 9.45 5.15 -32.97
CA THR A 279 9.07 5.84 -34.21
C THR A 279 7.63 5.46 -34.58
N PHE A 280 6.86 6.43 -35.06
CA PHE A 280 5.51 6.28 -35.56
C PHE A 280 5.45 6.74 -37.02
N GLY A 281 5.09 5.84 -37.92
CA GLY A 281 5.28 6.06 -39.36
C GLY A 281 6.75 6.30 -39.71
N GLU A 282 7.02 7.07 -40.77
CA GLU A 282 8.39 7.34 -41.24
C GLU A 282 9.07 8.51 -40.53
N ARG A 283 8.31 9.42 -39.89
CA ARG A 283 8.84 10.72 -39.44
C ARG A 283 8.39 11.17 -38.06
N HIS A 284 7.49 10.45 -37.41
CA HIS A 284 6.90 10.89 -36.14
C HIS A 284 7.25 9.94 -34.99
N TRP A 285 6.72 10.22 -33.81
CA TRP A 285 7.07 9.53 -32.58
C TRP A 285 5.82 9.07 -31.83
N ASP A 286 5.96 8.05 -31.01
CA ASP A 286 4.99 7.68 -29.99
C ASP A 286 5.69 7.23 -28.70
N VAL A 287 4.97 7.33 -27.59
CA VAL A 287 5.35 6.76 -26.31
C VAL A 287 4.41 5.61 -26.02
N VAL A 288 4.90 4.39 -26.19
CA VAL A 288 4.12 3.17 -26.01
C VAL A 288 4.34 2.58 -24.63
N ARG A 289 3.31 1.92 -24.10
CA ARG A 289 3.38 1.21 -22.83
C ARG A 289 3.05 -0.27 -23.06
N THR A 290 3.98 -1.16 -22.75
CA THR A 290 3.75 -2.60 -22.79
C THR A 290 3.51 -3.15 -21.40
N ILE A 291 2.52 -4.03 -21.27
CA ILE A 291 2.20 -4.72 -20.02
C ILE A 291 2.73 -6.14 -20.13
N ARG A 292 3.50 -6.58 -19.14
CA ARG A 292 4.00 -7.95 -19.03
C ARG A 292 3.55 -8.54 -17.70
N PRO A 293 2.86 -9.69 -17.70
CA PRO A 293 2.55 -10.41 -16.47
C PRO A 293 3.80 -10.62 -15.62
N GLN A 294 3.68 -10.36 -14.32
CA GLN A 294 4.67 -10.73 -13.34
C GLN A 294 4.13 -11.94 -12.58
N GLY A 295 4.83 -13.08 -12.67
CA GLY A 295 4.41 -14.32 -12.02
C GLY A 295 4.37 -14.23 -10.49
N GLY A 296 3.82 -15.26 -9.84
CA GLY A 296 3.78 -15.41 -8.38
C GLY A 296 2.41 -15.21 -7.72
N VAL A 297 1.41 -14.77 -8.48
CA VAL A 297 0.02 -14.72 -8.02
C VAL A 297 -0.50 -16.12 -7.70
N GLU A 298 -0.22 -17.11 -8.56
CA GLU A 298 -0.67 -18.49 -8.38
C GLU A 298 -0.15 -19.17 -7.10
N ASP A 299 1.02 -18.74 -6.64
CA ASP A 299 1.65 -19.28 -5.43
C ASP A 299 1.32 -18.46 -4.18
N THR A 300 0.46 -17.44 -4.29
CA THR A 300 0.09 -16.58 -3.17
C THR A 300 -1.07 -17.21 -2.40
N ALA A 301 -0.91 -17.31 -1.07
CA ALA A 301 -1.96 -17.72 -0.16
C ALA A 301 -2.28 -16.61 0.84
N LEU A 302 -3.56 -16.34 1.05
CA LEU A 302 -4.06 -15.35 2.01
C LEU A 302 -5.09 -15.99 2.93
N VAL A 303 -4.90 -15.85 4.24
CA VAL A 303 -5.95 -16.14 5.20
C VAL A 303 -6.68 -14.84 5.52
N VAL A 304 -7.91 -14.74 5.00
CA VAL A 304 -8.72 -13.51 4.99
C VAL A 304 -9.85 -13.64 6.00
N PRO A 305 -9.93 -12.76 7.01
CA PRO A 305 -11.09 -12.70 7.89
C PRO A 305 -12.36 -12.37 7.10
N PHE A 306 -13.48 -12.98 7.45
CA PHE A 306 -14.78 -12.64 6.87
C PHE A 306 -15.82 -12.34 7.94
N ARG A 307 -16.86 -11.59 7.54
CA ARG A 307 -18.07 -11.37 8.32
C ARG A 307 -19.30 -11.65 7.46
N ILE A 308 -20.17 -12.54 7.93
CA ILE A 308 -21.50 -12.81 7.37
C ILE A 308 -22.53 -12.14 8.27
N VAL A 309 -23.31 -11.20 7.73
CA VAL A 309 -24.47 -10.63 8.45
C VAL A 309 -25.64 -11.58 8.27
N LEU A 310 -26.33 -11.91 9.36
CA LEU A 310 -27.44 -12.86 9.36
C LEU A 310 -28.77 -12.12 9.54
N ASP A 311 -29.83 -12.71 8.99
CA ASP A 311 -31.20 -12.27 9.22
C ASP A 311 -31.63 -12.64 10.65
N ASP A 312 -32.26 -11.71 11.35
CA ASP A 312 -32.79 -11.94 12.70
C ASP A 312 -34.27 -11.60 12.70
N ASP A 313 -35.13 -12.62 12.87
CA ASP A 313 -36.59 -12.48 12.94
C ASP A 313 -37.01 -11.48 14.03
N ARG A 314 -36.18 -11.23 15.07
CA ARG A 314 -36.47 -10.27 16.14
C ARG A 314 -36.34 -8.79 15.74
N SER A 315 -35.72 -8.52 14.59
CA SER A 315 -35.51 -7.15 14.08
C SER A 315 -36.55 -6.72 13.05
N ALA A 316 -37.62 -7.51 12.86
CA ALA A 316 -38.80 -7.16 12.08
C ALA A 316 -39.59 -6.01 12.74
N GLY A 317 -39.05 -4.80 12.70
CA GLY A 317 -39.72 -3.61 13.25
C GLY A 317 -38.84 -2.37 13.46
N GLU A 318 -37.52 -2.50 13.54
CA GLU A 318 -36.62 -1.34 13.67
C GLU A 318 -35.76 -1.14 12.41
N PRO A 319 -35.94 -0.04 11.66
CA PRO A 319 -35.00 0.36 10.63
C PRO A 319 -33.69 0.83 11.29
N ASP A 320 -32.56 0.43 10.72
CA ASP A 320 -31.28 1.15 10.80
C ASP A 320 -30.27 0.93 11.96
N ALA A 321 -30.10 -0.29 12.50
CA ALA A 321 -28.87 -0.62 13.25
C ALA A 321 -28.13 -1.87 12.74
N PRO A 322 -27.42 -1.81 11.59
CA PRO A 322 -26.73 -2.96 11.00
C PRO A 322 -25.59 -3.51 11.87
N HIS A 323 -25.00 -2.69 12.75
CA HIS A 323 -23.97 -3.11 13.70
C HIS A 323 -24.52 -4.00 14.84
N ARG A 324 -25.84 -3.99 15.06
CA ARG A 324 -26.54 -4.79 16.08
C ARG A 324 -27.05 -6.12 15.56
N ARG A 325 -27.03 -6.34 14.23
CA ARG A 325 -27.46 -7.61 13.63
C ARG A 325 -26.48 -8.73 13.99
N PRO A 326 -26.98 -9.95 14.26
CA PRO A 326 -26.12 -11.10 14.50
C PRO A 326 -25.21 -11.32 13.29
N ALA A 327 -23.97 -11.70 13.54
CA ALA A 327 -23.01 -11.95 12.49
C ALA A 327 -22.08 -13.11 12.84
N LYS A 328 -21.81 -13.94 11.83
CA LYS A 328 -20.83 -15.00 11.89
C LYS A 328 -19.49 -14.47 11.36
N GLN A 329 -18.41 -14.74 12.09
CA GLN A 329 -17.05 -14.39 11.67
C GLN A 329 -16.22 -15.66 11.52
N GLY A 330 -15.21 -15.59 10.67
CA GLY A 330 -14.29 -16.70 10.45
C GLY A 330 -13.14 -16.27 9.55
N ASN A 331 -12.34 -17.24 9.10
CA ASN A 331 -11.26 -17.01 8.16
C ASN A 331 -11.49 -17.85 6.91
N LEU A 332 -11.19 -17.27 5.75
CA LEU A 332 -11.20 -17.93 4.46
C LEU A 332 -9.77 -17.98 3.92
N MET A 333 -9.31 -19.16 3.52
CA MET A 333 -8.06 -19.29 2.77
C MET A 333 -8.36 -19.00 1.30
N LEU A 334 -7.67 -18.02 0.72
CA LEU A 334 -7.67 -17.74 -0.71
C LEU A 334 -6.33 -18.14 -1.29
N ARG A 335 -6.34 -18.93 -2.37
CA ARG A 335 -5.14 -19.40 -3.07
C ARG A 335 -5.13 -18.95 -4.53
N GLY A 336 -3.95 -18.54 -4.99
CA GLY A 336 -3.68 -18.29 -6.40
C GLY A 336 -4.36 -17.06 -7.00
N ALA A 337 -4.54 -17.08 -8.33
CA ALA A 337 -5.21 -15.99 -9.06
C ALA A 337 -6.72 -15.93 -8.84
N GLY A 338 -7.33 -17.03 -8.43
CA GLY A 338 -8.75 -17.13 -8.13
C GLY A 338 -9.08 -18.37 -7.34
N ASP A 339 -9.88 -18.21 -6.29
CA ASP A 339 -10.30 -19.31 -5.42
C ASP A 339 -11.82 -19.30 -5.25
N ARG A 340 -12.41 -20.50 -5.30
CA ARG A 340 -13.84 -20.69 -5.08
C ARG A 340 -14.07 -21.09 -3.63
N PHE A 341 -15.11 -20.53 -3.02
CA PHE A 341 -15.43 -20.81 -1.63
C PHE A 341 -16.91 -21.11 -1.45
N VAL A 342 -17.18 -21.95 -0.44
CA VAL A 342 -18.53 -22.34 -0.02
C VAL A 342 -18.63 -22.18 1.49
N LEU A 343 -19.53 -21.33 1.97
CA LEU A 343 -19.77 -21.10 3.39
C LEU A 343 -21.20 -21.53 3.75
N LYS A 344 -21.35 -22.32 4.81
CA LYS A 344 -22.65 -22.79 5.30
C LYS A 344 -23.15 -21.96 6.49
N SER A 345 -24.46 -21.75 6.51
CA SER A 345 -25.17 -21.03 7.58
C SER A 345 -26.53 -21.66 7.85
N GLU A 346 -26.89 -21.80 9.13
CA GLU A 346 -28.22 -22.25 9.54
C GLU A 346 -29.26 -21.13 9.39
N THR A 347 -28.86 -19.90 9.72
CA THR A 347 -29.68 -18.69 9.55
C THR A 347 -29.42 -18.06 8.18
N ARG A 348 -30.45 -17.44 7.59
CA ARG A 348 -30.36 -16.77 6.28
C ARG A 348 -29.24 -15.72 6.27
N PRO A 349 -28.22 -15.85 5.41
CA PRO A 349 -27.25 -14.80 5.19
C PRO A 349 -27.89 -13.61 4.47
N LEU A 350 -27.50 -12.41 4.87
CA LEU A 350 -27.88 -11.17 4.19
C LEU A 350 -26.71 -10.61 3.39
N SER A 351 -25.47 -10.71 3.90
CA SER A 351 -24.29 -10.24 3.18
C SER A 351 -23.00 -10.91 3.66
N LEU A 352 -21.96 -10.89 2.82
CA LEU A 352 -20.61 -11.35 3.10
C LEU A 352 -19.59 -10.23 2.82
N THR A 353 -18.80 -9.90 3.85
CA THR A 353 -17.66 -8.98 3.75
C THR A 353 -16.36 -9.72 3.99
N LEU A 354 -15.42 -9.61 3.06
CA LEU A 354 -14.03 -10.03 3.24
C LEU A 354 -13.20 -8.87 3.82
N ASP A 355 -12.34 -9.19 4.79
CA ASP A 355 -11.48 -8.28 5.55
C ASP A 355 -12.19 -7.02 6.09
N PRO A 356 -13.28 -7.18 6.86
CA PRO A 356 -14.13 -6.04 7.28
C PRO A 356 -13.39 -5.01 8.14
N ARG A 357 -12.25 -5.37 8.74
CA ARG A 357 -11.45 -4.51 9.61
C ARG A 357 -10.12 -4.06 9.00
N GLY A 358 -9.79 -4.46 7.76
CA GLY A 358 -8.55 -4.02 7.12
C GLY A 358 -7.28 -4.63 7.71
N GLU A 359 -7.35 -5.88 8.17
CA GLU A 359 -6.25 -6.59 8.84
C GLU A 359 -5.28 -7.23 7.85
N VAL A 360 -5.68 -7.39 6.59
CA VAL A 360 -4.83 -7.95 5.53
C VAL A 360 -4.28 -6.81 4.67
N LEU A 361 -3.00 -6.90 4.28
CA LEU A 361 -2.37 -5.98 3.33
C LEU A 361 -2.85 -6.24 1.89
N ALA A 362 -4.16 -6.16 1.67
CA ALA A 362 -4.82 -6.20 0.38
C ALA A 362 -6.08 -5.31 0.43
N GLY A 363 -6.56 -4.82 -0.71
CA GLY A 363 -7.89 -4.23 -0.84
C GLY A 363 -8.91 -5.29 -1.24
N PHE A 364 -10.11 -5.29 -0.64
CA PHE A 364 -11.17 -6.25 -0.97
C PHE A 364 -12.41 -5.54 -1.49
N TYR A 365 -12.90 -5.98 -2.66
CA TYR A 365 -13.98 -5.33 -3.39
C TYR A 365 -15.05 -6.35 -3.80
N SER A 366 -16.28 -6.17 -3.32
CA SER A 366 -17.41 -7.03 -3.69
C SER A 366 -18.14 -6.48 -4.91
N ALA A 367 -18.49 -7.34 -5.87
CA ALA A 367 -19.33 -6.95 -7.00
C ALA A 367 -20.73 -6.50 -6.54
N ARG A 368 -21.21 -7.01 -5.40
CA ARG A 368 -22.51 -6.65 -4.83
C ARG A 368 -22.56 -5.27 -4.17
N THR A 369 -21.41 -4.72 -3.76
CA THR A 369 -21.33 -3.40 -3.13
C THR A 369 -20.66 -2.36 -4.01
N GLN A 370 -19.65 -2.75 -4.79
CA GLN A 370 -18.84 -1.88 -5.64
C GLN A 370 -18.71 -2.44 -7.07
N PRO A 371 -19.82 -2.68 -7.80
CA PRO A 371 -19.79 -3.35 -9.10
C PRO A 371 -18.93 -2.62 -10.13
N LYS A 372 -18.95 -1.28 -10.14
CA LYS A 372 -18.10 -0.45 -11.02
C LYS A 372 -16.60 -0.70 -10.80
N LYS A 373 -16.15 -0.65 -9.53
CA LYS A 373 -14.75 -0.91 -9.18
C LYS A 373 -14.35 -2.33 -9.55
N VAL A 374 -15.20 -3.33 -9.26
CA VAL A 374 -14.91 -4.73 -9.62
C VAL A 374 -14.80 -4.92 -11.13
N ALA A 375 -15.69 -4.35 -11.93
CA ALA A 375 -15.61 -4.43 -13.38
C ALA A 375 -14.33 -3.77 -13.96
N ALA A 376 -13.86 -2.68 -13.34
CA ALA A 376 -12.59 -2.05 -13.69
C ALA A 376 -11.37 -2.91 -13.30
N LEU A 377 -11.38 -3.57 -12.13
CA LEU A 377 -10.33 -4.51 -11.74
C LEU A 377 -10.29 -5.75 -12.64
N GLN A 378 -11.44 -6.26 -13.05
CA GLN A 378 -11.55 -7.31 -14.06
C GLN A 378 -10.93 -6.87 -15.39
N ALA A 379 -11.17 -5.63 -15.81
CA ALA A 379 -10.58 -5.07 -17.02
C ALA A 379 -9.04 -5.04 -16.94
N GLU A 380 -8.48 -4.57 -15.83
CA GLU A 380 -7.03 -4.57 -15.61
C GLU A 380 -6.44 -6.00 -15.64
N ASN A 381 -7.12 -6.98 -15.02
CA ASN A 381 -6.65 -8.37 -15.04
C ASN A 381 -6.65 -8.97 -16.46
N LEU A 382 -7.69 -8.66 -17.26
CA LEU A 382 -7.78 -9.04 -18.67
C LEU A 382 -6.68 -8.37 -19.50
N LEU A 383 -6.38 -7.09 -19.26
CA LEU A 383 -5.26 -6.40 -19.92
C LEU A 383 -3.93 -7.07 -19.62
N ILE A 384 -3.70 -7.45 -18.36
CA ILE A 384 -2.46 -8.14 -17.97
C ILE A 384 -2.36 -9.49 -18.67
N ALA A 385 -3.48 -10.22 -18.79
CA ALA A 385 -3.55 -11.46 -19.55
C ALA A 385 -3.43 -11.28 -21.08
N GLY A 386 -3.40 -10.04 -21.58
CA GLY A 386 -3.33 -9.72 -23.02
C GLY A 386 -4.68 -9.75 -23.74
N ASP A 387 -5.79 -9.92 -23.03
CA ASP A 387 -7.14 -9.85 -23.60
C ASP A 387 -7.64 -8.40 -23.65
N ILE A 388 -7.19 -7.69 -24.68
CA ILE A 388 -7.51 -6.27 -24.89
C ILE A 388 -9.01 -6.05 -25.15
N ALA A 389 -9.64 -6.94 -25.92
CA ALA A 389 -11.06 -6.82 -26.27
C ALA A 389 -11.96 -7.08 -25.05
N GLY A 390 -11.63 -8.11 -24.26
CA GLY A 390 -12.31 -8.39 -23.00
C GLY A 390 -12.13 -7.27 -21.98
N ALA A 391 -10.94 -6.68 -21.90
CA ALA A 391 -10.69 -5.53 -21.04
C ALA A 391 -11.54 -4.31 -21.42
N GLU A 392 -11.58 -3.95 -22.71
CA GLU A 392 -12.43 -2.87 -23.21
C GLU A 392 -13.90 -3.12 -22.86
N ALA A 393 -14.42 -4.32 -23.15
CA ALA A 393 -15.79 -4.69 -22.79
C ALA A 393 -16.04 -4.56 -21.28
N SER A 394 -15.08 -4.94 -20.45
CA SER A 394 -15.19 -4.82 -18.98
C SER A 394 -15.16 -3.37 -18.50
N TYR A 395 -14.36 -2.49 -19.10
CA TYR A 395 -14.42 -1.05 -18.83
C TYR A 395 -15.76 -0.43 -19.23
N ARG A 396 -16.32 -0.82 -20.38
CA ARG A 396 -17.66 -0.37 -20.78
C ARG A 396 -18.74 -0.84 -19.79
N ARG A 397 -18.66 -2.09 -19.32
CA ARG A 397 -19.52 -2.58 -18.24
C ARG A 397 -19.35 -1.77 -16.96
N ALA A 398 -18.12 -1.36 -16.62
CA ALA A 398 -17.86 -0.53 -15.46
C ALA A 398 -18.55 0.84 -15.56
N LEU A 399 -18.49 1.52 -16.72
CA LEU A 399 -19.19 2.79 -16.96
C LEU A 399 -20.72 2.63 -16.85
N ALA A 400 -21.27 1.51 -17.33
CA ALA A 400 -22.70 1.21 -17.25
C ALA A 400 -23.16 0.74 -15.87
N ALA A 401 -22.23 0.28 -15.01
CA ALA A 401 -22.54 -0.22 -13.69
C ALA A 401 -22.94 0.91 -12.73
N PRO A 402 -23.89 0.67 -11.82
CA PRO A 402 -24.18 1.63 -10.76
C PRO A 402 -22.94 1.81 -9.87
N GLY A 403 -22.71 3.00 -9.35
CA GLY A 403 -21.56 3.21 -8.46
C GLY A 403 -21.75 2.61 -7.06
N VAL A 404 -23.01 2.42 -6.63
CA VAL A 404 -23.38 1.72 -5.39
C VAL A 404 -24.14 0.45 -5.75
N GLY A 405 -23.72 -0.68 -5.21
CA GLY A 405 -24.34 -1.97 -5.47
C GLY A 405 -25.67 -2.19 -4.74
N SER A 406 -26.32 -3.33 -5.01
CA SER A 406 -27.68 -3.65 -4.55
C SER A 406 -27.78 -4.05 -3.08
N ASP A 407 -26.66 -4.39 -2.43
CA ASP A 407 -26.64 -4.97 -1.09
C ASP A 407 -26.76 -3.91 0.02
N LYS A 408 -27.99 -3.40 0.24
CA LYS A 408 -28.28 -2.34 1.24
C LYS A 408 -28.03 -2.75 2.69
N VAL A 409 -27.99 -4.06 3.00
CA VAL A 409 -27.75 -4.57 4.37
C VAL A 409 -26.29 -4.42 4.80
N ALA A 410 -25.37 -4.22 3.86
CA ALA A 410 -23.97 -3.90 4.13
C ALA A 410 -23.74 -2.46 4.67
N PHE A 411 -24.79 -1.80 5.19
CA PHE A 411 -24.75 -0.42 5.71
C PHE A 411 -23.77 -0.21 6.88
N THR A 412 -23.27 -1.29 7.52
CA THR A 412 -22.10 -1.23 8.42
C THR A 412 -20.83 -0.71 7.73
N LEU A 413 -20.81 -0.68 6.40
CA LEU A 413 -19.75 -0.20 5.52
C LEU A 413 -20.22 0.98 4.67
N ALA A 414 -21.18 1.79 5.13
CA ALA A 414 -21.61 2.99 4.39
C ALA A 414 -20.43 3.93 4.06
N TRP A 415 -19.38 3.94 4.89
CA TRP A 415 -18.11 4.65 4.64
C TRP A 415 -17.24 4.03 3.53
N MET A 416 -17.51 2.77 3.12
CA MET A 416 -16.86 2.10 1.98
C MET A 416 -17.61 2.35 0.66
N GLN A 417 -18.83 2.88 0.69
CA GLN A 417 -19.55 3.20 -0.55
C GLN A 417 -18.93 4.43 -1.21
N PRO A 418 -18.65 4.40 -2.52
CA PRO A 418 -18.08 5.54 -3.20
C PRO A 418 -19.09 6.69 -3.22
N SER A 419 -18.65 7.87 -2.77
CA SER A 419 -19.46 9.09 -2.88
C SER A 419 -19.76 9.41 -4.36
N PRO A 420 -20.82 10.19 -4.68
CA PRO A 420 -21.09 10.59 -6.06
C PRO A 420 -19.87 11.23 -6.76
N ALA A 421 -19.10 12.03 -6.03
CA ALA A 421 -17.86 12.62 -6.53
C ALA A 421 -16.77 11.57 -6.80
N GLN A 422 -16.71 10.50 -6.01
CA GLN A 422 -15.80 9.38 -6.27
C GLN A 422 -16.24 8.61 -7.53
N GLN A 423 -17.53 8.37 -7.71
CA GLN A 423 -18.06 7.67 -8.89
C GLN A 423 -17.77 8.45 -10.18
N GLN A 424 -18.00 9.76 -10.19
CA GLN A 424 -17.64 10.62 -11.32
C GLN A 424 -16.14 10.57 -11.62
N ARG A 425 -15.30 10.51 -10.58
CA ARG A 425 -13.85 10.35 -10.76
C ARG A 425 -13.50 9.00 -11.38
N ASP A 426 -14.10 7.93 -10.89
CA ASP A 426 -13.88 6.58 -11.41
C ASP A 426 -14.31 6.49 -12.89
N ASP A 427 -15.45 7.07 -13.26
CA ASP A 427 -15.93 7.12 -14.65
C ASP A 427 -14.97 7.86 -15.57
N ALA A 428 -14.53 9.06 -15.17
CA ALA A 428 -13.58 9.83 -15.97
C ALA A 428 -12.24 9.09 -16.12
N LEU A 429 -11.76 8.38 -15.09
CA LEU A 429 -10.55 7.57 -15.17
C LEU A 429 -10.73 6.34 -16.09
N ILE A 430 -11.90 5.71 -16.08
CA ILE A 430 -12.22 4.60 -17.00
C ILE A 430 -12.21 5.09 -18.45
N HIS A 431 -12.77 6.27 -18.73
CA HIS A 431 -12.68 6.90 -20.06
C HIS A 431 -11.23 7.13 -20.48
N LEU A 432 -10.34 7.64 -19.61
CA LEU A 432 -8.92 7.77 -19.94
C LEU A 432 -8.23 6.42 -20.20
N ARG A 433 -8.63 5.35 -19.51
CA ARG A 433 -8.14 3.99 -19.79
C ARG A 433 -8.62 3.48 -21.15
N LEU A 434 -9.87 3.74 -21.53
CA LEU A 434 -10.40 3.43 -22.86
C LEU A 434 -9.68 4.23 -23.96
N ALA A 435 -9.43 5.52 -23.72
CA ALA A 435 -8.66 6.37 -24.63
C ALA A 435 -7.28 5.77 -24.94
N ARG A 436 -6.60 5.25 -23.90
CA ARG A 436 -5.31 4.56 -24.05
C ARG A 436 -5.42 3.36 -24.98
N LEU A 437 -6.39 2.48 -24.75
CA LEU A 437 -6.60 1.29 -25.58
C LEU A 437 -6.93 1.65 -27.03
N SER A 438 -7.70 2.71 -27.24
CA SER A 438 -7.99 3.23 -28.58
C SER A 438 -6.73 3.74 -29.27
N LEU A 439 -5.88 4.51 -28.58
CA LEU A 439 -4.58 4.94 -29.13
C LEU A 439 -3.66 3.76 -29.47
N ASP A 440 -3.60 2.75 -28.61
CA ASP A 440 -2.74 1.59 -28.82
C ASP A 440 -3.19 0.75 -30.03
N ARG A 441 -4.48 0.82 -30.41
CA ARG A 441 -5.03 0.25 -31.66
C ARG A 441 -4.92 1.19 -32.87
N GLY A 442 -4.48 2.42 -32.69
CA GLY A 442 -4.38 3.43 -33.75
C GLY A 442 -5.66 4.22 -34.02
N ASP A 443 -6.69 4.11 -33.16
CA ASP A 443 -7.93 4.87 -33.28
C ASP A 443 -7.85 6.18 -32.48
N GLU A 444 -7.27 7.21 -33.11
CA GLU A 444 -7.13 8.54 -32.50
C GLU A 444 -8.47 9.26 -32.35
N THR A 445 -9.42 9.02 -33.24
CA THR A 445 -10.74 9.66 -33.20
C THR A 445 -11.51 9.21 -31.96
N LEU A 446 -11.58 7.89 -31.73
CA LEU A 446 -12.20 7.36 -30.52
C LEU A 446 -11.42 7.78 -29.28
N ALA A 447 -10.09 7.78 -29.31
CA ALA A 447 -9.29 8.24 -28.18
C ALA A 447 -9.60 9.69 -27.77
N ARG A 448 -9.76 10.61 -28.72
CA ARG A 448 -10.14 12.00 -28.44
C ARG A 448 -11.53 12.08 -27.80
N TRP A 449 -12.50 11.34 -28.33
CA TRP A 449 -13.86 11.29 -27.76
C TRP A 449 -13.86 10.81 -26.31
N GLU A 450 -13.07 9.79 -25.99
CA GLU A 450 -12.91 9.29 -24.61
C GLU A 450 -12.27 10.35 -23.69
N ILE A 451 -11.24 11.05 -24.15
CA ILE A 451 -10.60 12.14 -23.39
C ILE A 451 -11.60 13.27 -23.12
N GLU A 452 -12.37 13.66 -24.13
CA GLU A 452 -13.41 14.68 -24.02
C GLU A 452 -14.50 14.27 -23.04
N SER A 453 -14.95 13.01 -23.09
CA SER A 453 -15.92 12.45 -22.13
C SER A 453 -15.43 12.55 -20.69
N ALA A 454 -14.15 12.23 -20.44
CA ALA A 454 -13.56 12.40 -19.11
C ALA A 454 -13.54 13.88 -18.66
N VAL A 455 -13.23 14.79 -19.58
CA VAL A 455 -13.22 16.25 -19.33
C VAL A 455 -14.62 16.79 -19.07
N GLU A 456 -15.66 16.31 -19.74
CA GLU A 456 -17.04 16.69 -19.47
C GLU A 456 -17.49 16.30 -18.06
N ILE A 457 -17.04 15.14 -17.56
CA ILE A 457 -17.42 14.64 -16.23
C ILE A 457 -16.78 15.46 -15.09
N LEU A 458 -15.49 15.76 -15.16
CA LEU A 458 -14.76 16.43 -14.05
C LEU A 458 -14.38 17.88 -14.30
N GLY A 459 -14.57 18.37 -15.53
CA GLY A 459 -14.11 19.67 -15.98
C GLY A 459 -12.65 19.68 -16.47
N PRO A 460 -12.29 20.64 -17.35
CA PRO A 460 -10.99 20.69 -18.02
C PRO A 460 -9.82 20.98 -17.09
N ASP A 461 -10.05 21.64 -15.95
CA ASP A 461 -9.04 22.01 -14.96
C ASP A 461 -8.91 21.00 -13.81
N SER A 462 -9.60 19.85 -13.90
CA SER A 462 -9.56 18.81 -12.88
C SER A 462 -8.14 18.30 -12.65
N HIS A 463 -7.67 18.41 -11.41
CA HIS A 463 -6.37 17.86 -11.02
C HIS A 463 -6.29 16.34 -11.22
N ALA A 464 -7.41 15.63 -11.13
CA ALA A 464 -7.47 14.18 -11.29
C ALA A 464 -7.14 13.72 -12.72
N LEU A 465 -7.50 14.53 -13.74
CA LEU A 465 -7.26 14.20 -15.15
C LEU A 465 -5.89 14.67 -15.64
N ARG A 466 -5.38 15.75 -15.04
CA ARG A 466 -4.26 16.56 -15.52
C ARG A 466 -3.07 15.79 -16.11
N ILE A 467 -2.58 14.75 -15.43
CA ILE A 467 -1.38 14.02 -15.88
C ILE A 467 -1.71 12.99 -16.96
N GLU A 468 -2.69 12.12 -16.74
CA GLU A 468 -3.03 11.07 -17.71
C GLU A 468 -3.63 11.66 -18.99
N ARG A 469 -4.45 12.72 -18.90
CA ARG A 469 -4.92 13.48 -20.06
C ARG A 469 -3.76 14.03 -20.88
N ALA A 470 -2.79 14.69 -20.23
CA ALA A 470 -1.63 15.25 -20.91
C ALA A 470 -0.74 14.16 -21.55
N ALA A 471 -0.66 12.98 -20.94
CA ALA A 471 0.02 11.84 -21.54
C ALA A 471 -0.67 11.40 -22.84
N LEU A 472 -2.00 11.27 -22.84
CA LEU A 472 -2.78 10.83 -24.00
C LEU A 472 -2.79 11.89 -25.11
N GLU A 473 -3.10 13.15 -24.79
CA GLU A 473 -3.06 14.27 -25.75
C GLU A 473 -1.64 14.44 -26.32
N GLY A 474 -0.61 14.33 -25.48
CA GLY A 474 0.78 14.43 -25.91
C GLY A 474 1.17 13.31 -26.88
N ARG A 475 0.72 12.07 -26.67
CA ARG A 475 0.93 10.97 -27.65
C ARG A 475 0.30 11.32 -29.00
N ILE A 476 -0.94 11.82 -28.99
CA ILE A 476 -1.62 12.23 -30.22
C ILE A 476 -0.85 13.35 -30.93
N ASP A 477 -0.38 14.35 -30.19
CA ASP A 477 0.41 15.44 -30.75
C ASP A 477 1.74 14.94 -31.35
N LEU A 478 2.44 14.01 -30.68
CA LEU A 478 3.68 13.41 -31.21
C LEU A 478 3.44 12.65 -32.52
N ARG A 479 2.36 11.86 -32.61
CA ARG A 479 1.98 11.10 -33.80
C ARG A 479 1.64 11.99 -35.00
N ASN A 480 1.13 13.18 -34.73
CA ASN A 480 0.74 14.18 -35.73
C ASN A 480 1.84 15.22 -36.03
N GLY A 481 3.02 15.10 -35.43
CA GLY A 481 4.12 16.07 -35.61
C GLY A 481 3.89 17.42 -34.93
N ALA A 482 2.89 17.53 -34.05
CA ALA A 482 2.54 18.76 -33.32
C ALA A 482 3.42 18.96 -32.08
N TYR A 483 4.75 18.93 -32.26
CA TYR A 483 5.73 18.89 -31.17
C TYR A 483 5.68 20.12 -30.24
N GLU A 484 5.37 21.30 -30.75
CA GLU A 484 5.18 22.51 -29.94
C GLU A 484 3.99 22.39 -28.98
N SER A 485 2.90 21.75 -29.43
CA SER A 485 1.72 21.49 -28.60
C SER A 485 2.06 20.46 -27.52
N ALA A 486 2.68 19.34 -27.91
CA ALA A 486 3.15 18.31 -26.98
C ALA A 486 4.09 18.88 -25.91
N PHE A 487 5.03 19.75 -26.31
CA PHE A 487 5.97 20.40 -25.40
C PHE A 487 5.25 21.28 -24.37
N LYS A 488 4.35 22.18 -24.81
CA LYS A 488 3.59 23.07 -23.92
C LYS A 488 2.67 22.28 -22.98
N GLY A 489 1.98 21.26 -23.51
CA GLY A 489 1.10 20.37 -22.75
C GLY A 489 1.86 19.63 -21.65
N ALA A 490 2.96 18.95 -22.02
CA ALA A 490 3.79 18.22 -21.07
C ALA A 490 4.42 19.14 -20.00
N LYS A 491 4.91 20.32 -20.41
CA LYS A 491 5.50 21.30 -19.50
C LYS A 491 4.47 21.85 -18.49
N LYS A 492 3.24 22.16 -18.96
CA LYS A 492 2.12 22.58 -18.11
C LYS A 492 1.71 21.46 -17.14
N ALA A 493 1.60 20.22 -17.64
CA ALA A 493 1.25 19.06 -16.84
C ALA A 493 2.32 18.73 -15.80
N LEU A 494 3.61 18.97 -16.07
CA LEU A 494 4.67 18.79 -15.08
C LEU A 494 4.87 20.02 -14.18
N ARG A 495 4.10 21.11 -14.39
CA ARG A 495 4.20 22.39 -13.69
C ARG A 495 5.61 23.00 -13.74
N LEU A 496 6.32 22.81 -14.85
CA LEU A 496 7.66 23.32 -15.06
C LEU A 496 7.61 24.82 -15.40
N PHE A 497 7.54 25.68 -14.38
CA PHE A 497 7.68 27.13 -14.54
C PHE A 497 9.15 27.58 -14.42
N SER A 498 9.53 28.59 -15.22
CA SER A 498 10.91 29.09 -15.39
C SER A 498 11.56 29.61 -14.08
N PRO A 499 12.91 29.52 -13.91
CA PRO A 499 13.66 29.71 -12.65
C PRO A 499 13.64 31.10 -11.97
N ARG A 500 12.81 32.06 -12.39
CA ARG A 500 12.90 33.44 -11.88
C ARG A 500 12.37 33.68 -10.46
N ARG A 501 11.92 32.66 -9.72
CA ARG A 501 11.41 32.82 -8.34
C ARG A 501 12.06 31.95 -7.26
N GLN A 502 13.08 31.15 -7.56
CA GLN A 502 13.68 30.29 -6.52
C GLN A 502 15.21 30.40 -6.49
N ARG A 503 15.73 30.90 -5.35
CA ARG A 503 17.16 31.04 -5.06
C ARG A 503 17.88 29.69 -5.19
N ARG A 504 19.14 29.78 -5.61
CA ARG A 504 20.12 28.76 -6.05
C ARG A 504 20.20 27.43 -5.27
N TYR A 505 19.59 27.32 -4.09
CA TYR A 505 19.58 26.11 -3.24
C TYR A 505 18.45 25.12 -3.55
N TRP A 506 17.44 25.53 -4.33
CA TRP A 506 16.24 24.71 -4.61
C TRP A 506 16.31 23.86 -5.88
N ARG A 507 17.39 23.94 -6.68
CA ARG A 507 17.51 23.29 -8.01
C ARG A 507 17.39 21.77 -8.03
N LEU A 508 17.57 21.07 -6.91
CA LEU A 508 17.53 19.59 -6.88
C LEU A 508 16.44 19.00 -5.96
N ARG A 509 15.99 19.72 -4.90
CA ARG A 509 15.08 19.15 -3.88
C ARG A 509 13.62 19.64 -3.90
N GLY A 510 13.33 20.81 -4.49
CA GLY A 510 11.94 21.31 -4.58
C GLY A 510 11.13 20.72 -5.75
N TRP A 511 11.82 20.22 -6.78
CA TRP A 511 11.26 19.83 -8.08
C TRP A 511 10.62 18.45 -8.08
N GLN A 512 11.16 17.54 -7.25
CA GLN A 512 10.60 16.21 -7.04
C GLN A 512 9.25 16.22 -6.30
N ALA A 513 8.83 17.38 -5.75
CA ALA A 513 7.67 17.48 -4.88
C ALA A 513 6.34 17.87 -5.58
N GLN A 514 6.37 18.16 -6.90
CA GLN A 514 5.20 18.72 -7.61
C GLN A 514 4.54 17.78 -8.62
N VAL A 515 4.98 16.51 -8.71
CA VAL A 515 4.45 15.56 -9.68
C VAL A 515 3.58 14.53 -8.97
N GLY A 516 2.41 14.97 -8.52
CA GLY A 516 1.36 14.10 -7.98
C GLY A 516 0.29 13.80 -9.02
N SER A 517 0.08 12.52 -9.32
CA SER A 517 -1.18 11.78 -9.04
C SER A 517 -1.23 10.40 -9.72
N ASP A 518 -0.37 10.11 -10.70
CA ASP A 518 -0.18 8.77 -11.30
C ASP A 518 1.27 8.62 -11.79
N TRP A 519 2.03 7.70 -11.20
CA TRP A 519 3.44 7.48 -11.52
C TRP A 519 3.67 7.09 -12.98
N LEU A 520 2.80 6.25 -13.53
CA LEU A 520 2.91 5.75 -14.89
C LEU A 520 2.61 6.86 -15.89
N ALA A 521 1.52 7.58 -15.67
CA ALA A 521 1.15 8.75 -16.48
C ALA A 521 2.26 9.81 -16.47
N THR A 522 2.86 10.06 -15.31
CA THR A 522 3.99 10.98 -15.16
C THR A 522 5.20 10.52 -16.00
N THR A 523 5.46 9.22 -16.01
CA THR A 523 6.54 8.61 -16.80
C THR A 523 6.32 8.84 -18.29
N ASP A 524 5.08 8.68 -18.77
CA ASP A 524 4.72 8.98 -20.15
C ASP A 524 4.94 10.47 -20.47
N VAL A 525 4.49 11.39 -19.60
CA VAL A 525 4.63 12.84 -19.84
C VAL A 525 6.10 13.27 -19.89
N LEU A 526 6.98 12.63 -19.10
CA LEU A 526 8.43 12.86 -19.18
C LEU A 526 9.01 12.38 -20.51
N ALA A 527 8.63 11.19 -20.97
CA ALA A 527 9.05 10.69 -22.28
C ALA A 527 8.53 11.58 -23.43
N ILE A 528 7.27 12.04 -23.34
CA ILE A 528 6.68 12.98 -24.30
C ILE A 528 7.45 14.29 -24.31
N LEU A 529 7.78 14.85 -23.15
CA LEU A 529 8.56 16.08 -23.07
C LEU A 529 9.96 15.88 -23.67
N ALA A 530 10.61 14.73 -23.44
CA ALA A 530 11.92 14.45 -24.02
C ALA A 530 11.87 14.47 -25.56
N VAL A 531 10.89 13.80 -26.16
CA VAL A 531 10.70 13.82 -27.62
C VAL A 531 10.37 15.23 -28.10
N ALA A 532 9.37 15.88 -27.51
CA ALA A 532 8.91 17.19 -27.95
C ALA A 532 9.99 18.26 -27.82
N ALA A 533 10.76 18.26 -26.72
CA ALA A 533 11.89 19.16 -26.50
C ALA A 533 13.05 18.91 -27.47
N PHE A 534 13.29 17.64 -27.85
CA PHE A 534 14.22 17.31 -28.91
C PHE A 534 13.77 17.92 -30.24
N GLU A 535 12.54 17.67 -30.67
CA GLU A 535 12.08 18.17 -31.97
C GLU A 535 12.01 19.72 -32.05
N THR A 536 11.64 20.37 -30.95
CA THR A 536 11.53 21.85 -30.87
C THR A 536 12.83 22.57 -30.51
N GLY A 537 13.87 21.85 -30.07
CA GLY A 537 15.17 22.42 -29.71
C GLY A 537 15.26 23.05 -28.33
N HIS A 538 14.42 22.64 -27.39
CA HIS A 538 14.47 23.04 -25.99
C HIS A 538 15.49 22.19 -25.21
N ASN A 539 16.78 22.50 -25.39
CA ASN A 539 17.88 21.67 -24.89
C ASN A 539 17.95 21.52 -23.36
N GLU A 540 17.52 22.53 -22.58
CA GLU A 540 17.51 22.44 -21.12
C GLU A 540 16.46 21.44 -20.63
N GLU A 541 15.22 21.59 -21.10
CA GLU A 541 14.13 20.66 -20.82
C GLU A 541 14.42 19.25 -21.33
N LEU A 542 15.08 19.12 -22.49
CA LEU A 542 15.47 17.84 -23.06
C LEU A 542 16.38 17.04 -22.12
N ARG A 543 17.46 17.65 -21.60
CA ARG A 543 18.38 16.95 -20.68
C ARG A 543 17.66 16.45 -19.44
N TRP A 544 16.85 17.31 -18.86
CA TRP A 544 16.06 17.01 -17.68
C TRP A 544 15.03 15.89 -17.92
N ALA A 545 14.31 15.96 -19.04
CA ALA A 545 13.30 14.97 -19.39
C ALA A 545 13.92 13.60 -19.67
N LEU A 546 15.08 13.56 -20.33
CA LEU A 546 15.83 12.31 -20.59
C LEU A 546 16.30 11.65 -19.30
N GLU A 547 16.83 12.42 -18.35
CA GLU A 547 17.23 11.92 -17.03
C GLU A 547 16.00 11.41 -16.26
N GLY A 548 14.95 12.23 -16.15
CA GLY A 548 13.75 11.88 -15.41
C GLY A 548 12.98 10.68 -15.98
N ALA A 549 12.97 10.52 -17.30
CA ALA A 549 12.41 9.35 -17.98
C ALA A 549 13.33 8.12 -17.84
N GLY A 550 14.65 8.30 -17.98
CA GLY A 550 15.64 7.24 -17.82
C GLY A 550 15.65 6.64 -16.41
N ASP A 551 15.59 7.48 -15.36
CA ASP A 551 15.50 7.06 -13.96
C ASP A 551 14.22 6.28 -13.66
N ARG A 552 13.19 6.44 -14.49
CA ARG A 552 11.92 5.71 -14.41
C ARG A 552 11.88 4.47 -15.32
N GLY A 553 13.00 4.14 -15.97
CA GLY A 553 13.12 2.95 -16.79
C GLY A 553 12.50 3.06 -18.18
N VAL A 554 12.26 4.27 -18.69
CA VAL A 554 11.80 4.45 -20.08
C VAL A 554 12.90 4.00 -21.05
N ASP A 555 12.55 3.14 -22.00
CA ASP A 555 13.41 2.78 -23.12
C ASP A 555 13.51 3.98 -24.09
N LEU A 556 14.65 4.67 -24.00
CA LEU A 556 15.02 5.84 -24.80
C LEU A 556 16.06 5.49 -25.88
N SER A 557 16.23 4.20 -26.20
CA SER A 557 17.26 3.70 -27.11
C SER A 557 17.23 4.37 -28.50
N VAL A 558 16.04 4.68 -29.01
CA VAL A 558 15.87 5.34 -30.31
C VAL A 558 16.20 6.84 -30.29
N LEU A 559 16.03 7.49 -29.13
CA LEU A 559 16.19 8.94 -29.00
C LEU A 559 17.63 9.33 -28.61
N ARG A 560 18.28 8.54 -27.72
CA ARG A 560 19.62 8.86 -27.20
C ARG A 560 20.69 9.10 -28.27
N PRO A 561 20.82 8.30 -29.34
CA PRO A 561 21.82 8.53 -30.38
C PRO A 561 21.62 9.86 -31.11
N LEU A 562 20.37 10.22 -31.39
CA LEU A 562 20.00 11.46 -32.09
C LEU A 562 20.32 12.69 -31.23
N VAL A 563 20.04 12.60 -29.92
CA VAL A 563 20.39 13.68 -28.99
C VAL A 563 21.91 13.82 -28.86
N GLY A 564 22.64 12.71 -28.81
CA GLY A 564 24.11 12.73 -28.77
C GLY A 564 24.74 13.41 -29.99
N ALA A 565 24.17 13.18 -31.18
CA ALA A 565 24.60 13.87 -32.41
C ALA A 565 24.33 15.39 -32.37
N ARG A 566 23.25 15.81 -31.71
CA ARG A 566 22.86 17.23 -31.61
C ARG A 566 23.59 18.01 -30.51
N LEU A 567 23.78 17.40 -29.35
CA LEU A 567 24.27 18.07 -28.14
C LEU A 567 25.70 17.69 -27.74
N GLY A 568 26.33 16.72 -28.45
CA GLY A 568 27.54 16.06 -27.99
C GLY A 568 27.28 15.06 -26.87
N ASN A 569 28.33 14.48 -26.29
CA ASN A 569 28.19 13.60 -25.11
C ASN A 569 27.49 14.36 -23.98
N ILE A 570 26.28 13.94 -23.63
CA ILE A 570 25.53 14.49 -22.50
C ILE A 570 26.23 14.00 -21.23
N GLU A 571 27.05 14.84 -20.60
CA GLU A 571 27.42 14.57 -19.21
C GLU A 571 26.13 14.55 -18.36
N PRO A 572 25.93 13.53 -17.49
CA PRO A 572 24.78 13.52 -16.60
C PRO A 572 24.78 14.78 -15.74
N LEU A 573 23.62 15.41 -15.59
CA LEU A 573 23.42 16.51 -14.65
C LEU A 573 23.73 15.96 -13.23
N ARG A 574 24.86 16.35 -12.65
CA ARG A 574 25.26 15.92 -11.31
C ARG A 574 24.41 16.51 -10.20
#